data_AF-A0A929IT71-F1
#
_entry.id   AF-A0A929IT71-F1
#
_cell.length_a   1.000
_cell.length_b   1.000
_cell.length_c   1.000
_cell.angle_alpha   90.00
_cell.angle_beta   90.00
_cell.angle_gamma   90.00
#
_symmetry.space_group_name_H-M   'P 1'
#
loop_
_entity.id
_entity.type
_entity.pdbx_description
1 polymer ?
#
loop_
_entity_poly.entity_id
_entity_poly.type
_entity_poly.pdbx_seq_one_letter_code
_entity_poly.pdbx_strand_id
1 'polypeptide(L)'
;MSATAEETSRQSANVASASDQATANVQAVAATAEELSASIAEIGRQVMQSAKIAQNAVDEADATNETVKGLAEAAAKIGEVVNLINDIAGQTNLLALNATIEAARAGEAGKGFAVVAQEVKNLANQTAKATEEISSQIGSVQEETNEAVTAIEKIRNIIGEVNDIATTISSAVEEQGVSTQEIARNVQQAAKGTQDVNSNIESVSRAAGETGTAANQVLNASQEMAQQAEGLRGEVDRFLNEVRAA
;
A
#
# COMPACT_ATOMS: atom_id res chain seq x y z
N MET A 1 58.85 0.63 -25.60
CA MET A 1 57.73 1.35 -26.24
C MET A 1 56.71 0.38 -26.86
N SER A 2 57.09 -0.55 -27.75
CA SER A 2 56.13 -1.53 -28.33
C SER A 2 55.38 -2.34 -27.26
N ALA A 3 56.09 -2.94 -26.29
CA ALA A 3 55.46 -3.69 -25.20
C ALA A 3 54.49 -2.85 -24.35
N THR A 4 54.80 -1.57 -24.13
CA THR A 4 53.92 -0.64 -23.38
C THR A 4 52.65 -0.31 -24.17
N ALA A 5 52.77 -0.14 -25.49
CA ALA A 5 51.64 0.08 -26.39
C ALA A 5 50.72 -1.16 -26.45
N GLU A 6 51.30 -2.36 -26.57
CA GLU A 6 50.55 -3.62 -26.53
C GLU A 6 49.80 -3.78 -25.20
N GLU A 7 50.45 -3.52 -24.08
CA GLU A 7 49.81 -3.57 -22.76
C GLU A 7 48.67 -2.56 -22.63
N THR A 8 48.86 -1.33 -23.12
CA THR A 8 47.82 -0.29 -23.12
C THR A 8 46.61 -0.70 -23.97
N SER A 9 46.84 -1.30 -25.14
CA SER A 9 45.78 -1.81 -26.01
C SER A 9 45.00 -2.94 -25.34
N ARG A 10 45.70 -3.88 -24.69
CA ARG A 10 45.09 -4.98 -23.91
C ARG A 10 44.23 -4.46 -22.76
N GLN A 11 44.73 -3.49 -22.00
CA GLN A 11 43.96 -2.86 -20.92
C GLN A 11 42.75 -2.09 -21.44
N SER A 12 42.91 -1.40 -22.57
CA SER A 12 41.82 -0.68 -23.23
C SER A 12 40.68 -1.62 -23.63
N ALA A 13 41.01 -2.79 -24.19
CA ALA A 13 40.01 -3.81 -24.52
C ALA A 13 39.27 -4.35 -23.27
N ASN A 14 39.97 -4.54 -22.15
CA ASN A 14 39.34 -4.95 -20.90
C ASN A 14 38.37 -3.88 -20.36
N VAL A 15 38.77 -2.61 -20.42
CA VAL A 15 37.92 -1.49 -19.97
C VAL A 15 36.71 -1.32 -20.89
N ALA A 16 36.86 -1.50 -22.21
CA ALA A 16 35.72 -1.49 -23.15
C ALA A 16 34.69 -2.58 -22.81
N SER A 17 35.15 -3.82 -22.63
CA SER A 17 34.30 -4.94 -22.24
C SER A 17 33.57 -4.70 -20.91
N ALA A 18 34.28 -4.18 -19.90
CA ALA A 18 33.67 -3.81 -18.62
C ALA A 18 32.62 -2.68 -18.76
N SER A 19 32.86 -1.73 -19.67
CA SER A 19 31.93 -0.62 -19.95
C SER A 19 30.68 -1.08 -20.69
N ASP A 20 30.80 -2.03 -21.61
CA ASP A 20 29.65 -2.68 -22.27
C ASP A 20 28.80 -3.44 -21.26
N GLN A 21 29.43 -4.20 -20.36
CA GLN A 21 28.71 -4.91 -19.29
C GLN A 21 28.02 -3.92 -18.33
N ALA A 22 28.68 -2.83 -17.96
CA ALA A 22 28.07 -1.78 -17.16
C ALA A 22 26.86 -1.14 -17.87
N THR A 23 26.96 -0.90 -19.17
CA THR A 23 25.84 -0.37 -19.99
C THR A 23 24.64 -1.32 -19.97
N ALA A 24 24.86 -2.63 -20.14
CA ALA A 24 23.81 -3.62 -20.07
C ALA A 24 23.13 -3.65 -18.69
N ASN A 25 23.91 -3.57 -17.60
CA ASN A 25 23.37 -3.51 -16.24
C ASN A 25 22.53 -2.24 -16.02
N VAL A 26 23.00 -1.09 -16.48
CA VAL A 26 22.28 0.18 -16.36
C VAL A 26 20.96 0.15 -17.15
N GLN A 27 20.96 -0.43 -18.35
CA GLN A 27 19.72 -0.65 -19.13
C GLN A 27 18.72 -1.56 -18.41
N ALA A 28 19.20 -2.62 -17.76
CA ALA A 28 18.34 -3.49 -16.96
C ALA A 28 17.71 -2.74 -15.78
N VAL A 29 18.49 -1.91 -15.07
CA VAL A 29 17.96 -1.08 -13.98
C VAL A 29 16.95 -0.04 -14.51
N ALA A 30 17.17 0.52 -15.70
CA ALA A 30 16.21 1.44 -16.34
C ALA A 30 14.85 0.77 -16.55
N ALA A 31 14.84 -0.44 -17.11
CA ALA A 31 13.61 -1.21 -17.33
C ALA A 31 12.90 -1.51 -16.00
N THR A 32 13.64 -1.88 -14.96
CA THR A 32 13.07 -2.11 -13.62
C THR A 32 12.51 -0.82 -13.00
N ALA A 33 13.16 0.33 -13.22
CA ALA A 33 12.65 1.61 -12.74
C ALA A 33 11.34 2.03 -13.44
N GLU A 34 11.21 1.75 -14.75
CA GLU A 34 9.96 1.95 -15.49
C GLU A 34 8.83 1.04 -14.98
N GLU A 35 9.13 -0.25 -14.75
CA GLU A 35 8.17 -1.19 -14.18
C GLU A 35 7.74 -0.78 -12.76
N LEU A 36 8.67 -0.35 -11.92
CA LEU A 36 8.40 0.16 -10.59
C LEU A 36 7.52 1.41 -10.64
N SER A 37 7.78 2.33 -11.58
CA SER A 37 6.94 3.51 -11.77
C SER A 37 5.51 3.16 -12.15
N ALA A 38 5.31 2.14 -12.99
CA ALA A 38 3.98 1.65 -13.34
C ALA A 38 3.28 1.00 -12.14
N SER A 39 4.01 0.22 -11.34
CA SER A 39 3.49 -0.41 -10.11
C SER A 39 3.08 0.64 -9.07
N ILE A 40 3.91 1.66 -8.83
CA ILE A 40 3.61 2.78 -7.92
C ILE A 40 2.33 3.52 -8.37
N ALA A 41 2.20 3.80 -9.67
CA ALA A 41 1.00 4.45 -10.20
C ALA A 41 -0.27 3.61 -9.97
N GLU A 42 -0.18 2.28 -10.14
CA GLU A 42 -1.29 1.38 -9.86
C GLU A 42 -1.63 1.31 -8.37
N ILE A 43 -0.63 1.20 -7.50
CA ILE A 43 -0.83 1.25 -6.04
C ILE A 43 -1.51 2.56 -5.64
N GLY A 44 -1.07 3.70 -6.20
CA GLY A 44 -1.71 5.00 -5.97
C GLY A 44 -3.19 5.01 -6.34
N ARG A 45 -3.55 4.43 -7.49
CA ARG A 45 -4.97 4.27 -7.89
C ARG A 45 -5.75 3.40 -6.90
N GLN A 46 -5.20 2.27 -6.48
CA GLN A 46 -5.86 1.35 -5.56
C GLN A 46 -6.04 1.96 -4.17
N VAL A 47 -5.09 2.76 -3.71
CA VAL A 47 -5.17 3.48 -2.43
C VAL A 47 -6.29 4.53 -2.47
N MET A 48 -6.38 5.34 -3.54
CA MET A 48 -7.49 6.27 -3.71
C MET A 48 -8.86 5.56 -3.76
N GLN A 49 -8.93 4.42 -4.45
CA GLN A 49 -10.14 3.60 -4.48
C GLN A 49 -10.50 3.08 -3.08
N SER A 50 -9.51 2.65 -2.30
CA SER A 50 -9.70 2.14 -0.94
C SER A 50 -10.22 3.25 -0.02
N ALA A 51 -9.66 4.46 -0.11
CA ALA A 51 -10.15 5.62 0.63
C ALA A 51 -11.62 5.95 0.29
N LYS A 52 -11.99 5.88 -1.00
CA LYS A 52 -13.38 6.07 -1.42
C LYS A 52 -14.32 5.00 -0.87
N ILE A 53 -13.89 3.73 -0.86
CA ILE A 53 -14.67 2.62 -0.28
C ILE A 53 -14.84 2.82 1.22
N ALA A 54 -13.78 3.22 1.92
CA ALA A 54 -13.83 3.51 3.35
C ALA A 54 -14.83 4.65 3.63
N GLN A 55 -14.78 5.74 2.89
CA GLN A 55 -15.75 6.84 3.05
C GLN A 55 -17.20 6.39 2.84
N ASN A 56 -17.46 5.64 1.77
CA ASN A 56 -18.81 5.09 1.54
C ASN A 56 -19.27 4.17 2.68
N ALA A 57 -18.34 3.41 3.28
CA ALA A 57 -18.66 2.54 4.41
C ALA A 57 -18.96 3.34 5.69
N VAL A 58 -18.32 4.49 5.90
CA VAL A 58 -18.68 5.42 6.99
C VAL A 58 -20.11 5.93 6.79
N ASP A 59 -20.44 6.38 5.57
CA ASP A 59 -21.76 6.92 5.26
C ASP A 59 -22.87 5.86 5.48
N GLU A 60 -22.61 4.61 5.09
CA GLU A 60 -23.52 3.48 5.30
C GLU A 60 -23.66 3.11 6.79
N ALA A 61 -22.57 3.15 7.55
CA ALA A 61 -22.58 2.93 8.99
C ALA A 61 -23.39 4.01 9.72
N ASP A 62 -23.24 5.28 9.32
CA ASP A 62 -24.00 6.40 9.87
C ASP A 62 -25.49 6.28 9.55
N ALA A 63 -25.85 5.90 8.32
CA ALA A 63 -27.25 5.64 7.94
C ALA A 63 -27.87 4.46 8.72
N THR A 64 -27.09 3.41 8.94
CA THR A 64 -27.50 2.26 9.76
C THR A 64 -27.71 2.68 11.22
N ASN A 65 -26.80 3.48 11.78
CA ASN A 65 -26.91 4.00 13.15
C ASN A 65 -28.21 4.79 13.36
N GLU A 66 -28.56 5.67 12.42
CA GLU A 66 -29.81 6.44 12.49
C GLU A 66 -31.05 5.54 12.43
N THR A 67 -31.03 4.49 11.61
CA THR A 67 -32.13 3.51 11.55
C THR A 67 -32.29 2.75 12.87
N VAL A 68 -31.18 2.32 13.47
CA VAL A 68 -31.17 1.58 14.75
C VAL A 68 -31.60 2.48 15.91
N LYS A 69 -31.17 3.75 15.93
CA LYS A 69 -31.70 4.74 16.90
C LYS A 69 -33.21 4.91 16.78
N GLY A 70 -33.74 4.98 15.55
CA GLY A 70 -35.18 5.03 15.32
C GLY A 70 -35.91 3.79 15.88
N LEU A 71 -35.30 2.60 15.77
CA LEU A 71 -35.82 1.39 16.38
C LEU A 71 -35.81 1.45 17.92
N ALA A 72 -34.75 1.97 18.52
CA ALA A 72 -34.65 2.16 19.96
C ALA A 72 -35.75 3.10 20.49
N GLU A 73 -35.99 4.22 19.80
CA GLU A 73 -37.07 5.15 20.13
C GLU A 73 -38.45 4.51 19.98
N ALA A 74 -38.67 3.72 18.93
CA ALA A 74 -39.92 3.01 18.72
C ALA A 74 -40.17 1.97 19.84
N ALA A 75 -39.15 1.19 20.21
CA ALA A 75 -39.22 0.24 21.30
C ALA A 75 -39.51 0.93 22.65
N ALA A 76 -38.90 2.09 22.92
CA ALA A 76 -39.19 2.90 24.09
C ALA A 76 -40.66 3.34 24.16
N LYS A 77 -41.22 3.85 23.05
CA LYS A 77 -42.64 4.23 22.96
C LYS A 77 -43.58 3.02 23.16
N ILE A 78 -43.21 1.85 22.63
CA ILE A 78 -43.99 0.63 22.88
C ILE A 78 -43.95 0.28 24.38
N GLY A 79 -42.79 0.38 25.02
CA GLY A 79 -42.66 0.18 26.47
C GLY A 79 -43.56 1.11 27.29
N GLU A 80 -43.63 2.40 26.93
CA GLU A 80 -44.56 3.36 27.56
C GLU A 80 -46.03 2.94 27.40
N VAL A 81 -46.42 2.50 26.21
CA VAL A 81 -47.80 2.03 25.94
C VAL A 81 -48.12 0.75 26.72
N VAL A 82 -47.19 -0.20 26.79
CA VAL A 82 -47.37 -1.46 27.53
C VAL A 82 -47.53 -1.19 29.03
N ASN A 83 -46.75 -0.26 29.59
CA ASN A 83 -46.89 0.18 30.98
C ASN A 83 -48.28 0.81 31.23
N LEU A 84 -48.76 1.67 30.33
CA LEU A 84 -50.11 2.23 30.42
C LEU A 84 -51.21 1.14 30.38
N ILE A 85 -51.07 0.13 29.52
CA ILE A 85 -52.03 -0.99 29.46
C ILE A 85 -52.01 -1.79 30.77
N ASN A 86 -50.83 -2.00 31.36
CA ASN A 86 -50.69 -2.67 32.64
C ASN A 86 -51.41 -1.87 33.76
N ASP A 87 -51.22 -0.55 33.81
CA ASP A 87 -51.93 0.32 34.75
C ASP A 87 -53.46 0.26 34.58
N ILE A 88 -53.95 0.26 33.33
CA ILE A 88 -55.38 0.11 33.02
C ILE A 88 -55.89 -1.27 33.46
N ALA A 89 -55.13 -2.34 33.26
CA ALA A 89 -55.49 -3.68 33.72
C ALA A 89 -55.58 -3.73 35.25
N GLY A 90 -54.64 -3.10 35.96
CA GLY A 90 -54.66 -2.93 37.41
C GLY A 90 -55.91 -2.19 37.90
N GLN A 91 -56.26 -1.06 37.27
CA GLN A 91 -57.47 -0.31 37.58
C GLN A 91 -58.74 -1.12 37.30
N THR A 92 -58.78 -1.83 36.18
CA THR A 92 -59.91 -2.69 35.78
C THR A 92 -60.12 -3.82 36.78
N ASN A 93 -59.03 -4.45 37.25
CA ASN A 93 -59.07 -5.47 38.30
C ASN A 93 -59.62 -4.92 39.62
N LEU A 94 -59.23 -3.69 39.99
CA LEU A 94 -59.73 -3.02 41.20
C LEU A 94 -61.23 -2.65 41.07
N LEU A 95 -61.66 -2.15 39.91
CA LEU A 95 -63.06 -1.88 39.60
C LEU A 95 -63.91 -3.17 39.66
N ALA A 96 -63.40 -4.26 39.07
CA ALA A 96 -64.05 -5.56 39.11
C ALA A 96 -64.17 -6.10 40.54
N LEU A 97 -63.15 -5.92 41.37
CA LEU A 97 -63.19 -6.28 42.78
C LEU A 97 -64.29 -5.50 43.54
N ASN A 98 -64.37 -4.18 43.32
CA ASN A 98 -65.42 -3.35 43.92
C ASN A 98 -66.82 -3.79 43.46
N ALA A 99 -66.97 -4.12 42.17
CA ALA A 99 -68.22 -4.65 41.62
C ALA A 99 -68.61 -6.00 42.26
N THR A 100 -67.66 -6.91 42.49
CA THR A 100 -67.89 -8.17 43.19
C THR A 100 -68.34 -7.94 44.64
N ILE A 101 -67.76 -6.95 45.34
CA ILE A 101 -68.16 -6.58 46.70
C ILE A 101 -69.61 -6.07 46.72
N GLU A 102 -69.97 -5.17 45.80
CA GLU A 102 -71.33 -4.62 45.75
C GLU A 102 -72.36 -5.67 45.29
N ALA A 103 -71.97 -6.59 44.41
CA ALA A 103 -72.80 -7.74 44.02
C ALA A 103 -73.11 -8.65 45.21
N ALA A 104 -72.11 -8.93 46.06
CA ALA A 104 -72.30 -9.71 47.28
C ALA A 104 -73.23 -8.98 48.27
N ARG A 105 -73.16 -7.65 48.33
CA ARG A 105 -74.02 -6.80 49.17
C ARG A 105 -75.48 -6.83 48.73
N ALA A 106 -75.75 -6.96 47.43
CA ALA A 106 -77.09 -7.09 46.86
C ALA A 106 -77.74 -8.49 47.03
N GLY A 107 -77.01 -9.48 47.57
CA GLY A 107 -77.54 -10.82 47.86
C GLY A 107 -77.97 -11.59 46.60
N GLU A 108 -79.15 -12.23 46.64
CA GLU A 108 -79.68 -13.02 45.50
C GLU A 108 -79.84 -12.18 44.22
N ALA A 109 -80.20 -10.90 44.34
CA ALA A 109 -80.38 -10.00 43.19
C ALA A 109 -79.06 -9.67 42.46
N GLY A 110 -77.92 -9.82 43.15
CA GLY A 110 -76.59 -9.50 42.62
C GLY A 110 -75.87 -10.66 41.93
N LYS A 111 -76.41 -11.89 41.94
CA LYS A 111 -75.70 -13.09 41.43
C LYS A 111 -75.23 -12.97 39.98
N GLY A 112 -76.07 -12.44 39.09
CA GLY A 112 -75.69 -12.23 37.69
C GLY A 112 -74.56 -11.21 37.54
N PHE A 113 -74.58 -10.14 38.35
CA PHE A 113 -73.55 -9.12 38.36
C PHE A 113 -72.22 -9.64 38.94
N ALA A 114 -72.28 -10.52 39.95
CA ALA A 114 -71.10 -11.17 40.53
C ALA A 114 -70.34 -12.03 39.51
N VAL A 115 -71.06 -12.75 38.63
CA VAL A 115 -70.44 -13.55 37.57
C VAL A 115 -69.71 -12.66 36.57
N VAL A 116 -70.35 -11.57 36.13
CA VAL A 116 -69.72 -10.61 35.21
C VAL A 116 -68.50 -9.94 35.84
N ALA A 117 -68.60 -9.52 37.11
CA ALA A 117 -67.48 -8.91 37.83
C ALA A 117 -66.29 -9.88 37.96
N GLN A 118 -66.55 -11.16 38.24
CA GLN A 118 -65.50 -12.18 38.28
C GLN A 118 -64.85 -12.43 36.91
N GLU A 119 -65.63 -12.41 35.83
CA GLU A 119 -65.11 -12.57 34.48
C GLU A 119 -64.23 -11.38 34.07
N VAL A 120 -64.67 -10.15 34.34
CA VAL A 120 -63.87 -8.92 34.14
C VAL A 120 -62.56 -8.98 34.93
N LYS A 121 -62.62 -9.46 36.19
CA LYS A 121 -61.43 -9.65 37.03
C LYS A 121 -60.45 -10.64 36.41
N ASN A 122 -60.95 -11.76 35.87
CA ASN A 122 -60.11 -12.76 35.20
C ASN A 122 -59.46 -12.21 33.94
N LEU A 123 -60.22 -11.49 33.11
CA LEU A 123 -59.68 -10.83 31.91
C LEU A 123 -58.59 -9.81 32.27
N ALA A 124 -58.82 -8.98 33.30
CA ALA A 124 -57.84 -8.00 33.75
C ALA A 124 -56.52 -8.65 34.20
N ASN A 125 -56.58 -9.77 34.93
CA ASN A 125 -55.38 -10.53 35.32
C ASN A 125 -54.66 -11.16 34.11
N GLN A 126 -55.41 -11.67 33.13
CA GLN A 126 -54.81 -12.18 31.88
C GLN A 126 -54.14 -11.07 31.10
N THR A 127 -54.76 -9.89 31.01
CA THR A 127 -54.16 -8.70 30.38
C THR A 127 -52.87 -8.28 31.08
N ALA A 128 -52.88 -8.19 32.42
CA ALA A 128 -51.68 -7.82 33.19
C ALA A 128 -50.52 -8.80 32.95
N LYS A 129 -50.81 -10.11 32.94
CA LYS A 129 -49.80 -11.14 32.64
C LYS A 129 -49.26 -11.01 31.22
N ALA A 130 -50.13 -10.83 30.23
CA ALA A 130 -49.71 -10.64 28.84
C ALA A 130 -48.86 -9.37 28.67
N THR A 131 -49.19 -8.27 29.36
CA THR A 131 -48.38 -7.05 29.32
C THR A 131 -47.02 -7.22 29.98
N GLU A 132 -46.92 -8.03 31.04
CA GLU A 132 -45.63 -8.34 31.68
C GLU A 132 -44.72 -9.15 30.74
N GLU A 133 -45.27 -10.15 30.04
CA GLU A 133 -44.55 -10.92 29.02
C GLU A 133 -44.08 -10.02 27.86
N ILE A 134 -44.93 -9.10 27.38
CA ILE A 134 -44.56 -8.13 26.33
C ILE A 134 -43.48 -7.16 26.83
N SER A 135 -43.59 -6.64 28.06
CA SER A 135 -42.56 -5.75 28.64
C SER A 135 -41.20 -6.42 28.69
N SER A 136 -41.15 -7.71 29.06
CA SER A 136 -39.90 -8.49 29.03
C SER A 136 -39.31 -8.56 27.62
N GLN A 137 -40.14 -8.86 26.61
CA GLN A 137 -39.69 -8.90 25.20
C GLN A 137 -39.20 -7.55 24.70
N ILE A 138 -39.89 -6.46 25.04
CA ILE A 138 -39.46 -5.10 24.68
C ILE A 138 -38.14 -4.74 25.35
N GLY A 139 -37.92 -5.15 26.60
CA GLY A 139 -36.64 -5.01 27.28
C GLY A 139 -35.50 -5.69 26.52
N SER A 140 -35.69 -6.93 26.09
CA SER A 140 -34.69 -7.65 25.27
C SER A 140 -34.44 -6.96 23.93
N VAL A 141 -35.47 -6.47 23.24
CA VAL A 141 -35.31 -5.72 21.98
C VAL A 141 -34.51 -4.44 22.20
N GLN A 142 -34.76 -3.71 23.30
CA GLN A 142 -34.00 -2.51 23.64
C GLN A 142 -32.53 -2.82 23.91
N GLU A 143 -32.24 -3.91 24.64
CA GLU A 143 -30.89 -4.37 24.90
C GLU A 143 -30.14 -4.71 23.61
N GLU A 144 -30.72 -5.57 22.75
CA GLU A 144 -30.13 -5.93 21.46
C GLU A 144 -29.91 -4.70 20.55
N THR A 145 -30.83 -3.74 20.59
CA THR A 145 -30.71 -2.49 19.81
C THR A 145 -29.52 -1.65 20.30
N ASN A 146 -29.32 -1.53 21.62
CA ASN A 146 -28.18 -0.82 22.19
C ASN A 146 -26.84 -1.50 21.89
N GLU A 147 -26.81 -2.84 21.91
CA GLU A 147 -25.65 -3.61 21.48
C GLU A 147 -25.32 -3.36 20.00
N ALA A 148 -26.34 -3.31 19.14
CA ALA A 148 -26.18 -2.99 17.72
C ALA A 148 -25.60 -1.58 17.50
N VAL A 149 -26.09 -0.56 18.22
CA VAL A 149 -25.52 0.81 18.17
C VAL A 149 -24.04 0.78 18.54
N THR A 150 -23.68 0.12 19.64
CA THR A 150 -22.29 0.01 20.10
C THR A 150 -21.40 -0.71 19.08
N ALA A 151 -21.92 -1.75 18.41
CA ALA A 151 -21.20 -2.46 17.36
C ALA A 151 -20.97 -1.57 16.12
N ILE A 152 -21.97 -0.79 15.71
CA ILE A 152 -21.87 0.16 14.58
C ILE A 152 -20.83 1.25 14.89
N GLU A 153 -20.80 1.79 16.10
CA GLU A 153 -19.79 2.77 16.51
C GLU A 153 -18.36 2.21 16.43
N LYS A 154 -18.16 0.95 16.85
CA LYS A 154 -16.86 0.27 16.70
C LYS A 154 -16.46 0.09 15.24
N ILE A 155 -17.41 -0.31 14.39
CA ILE A 155 -17.19 -0.45 12.94
C ILE A 155 -16.78 0.91 12.34
N ARG A 156 -17.46 2.00 12.71
CA ARG A 156 -17.12 3.36 12.28
C ARG A 156 -15.67 3.73 12.63
N ASN A 157 -15.24 3.45 13.86
CA ASN A 157 -13.87 3.73 14.30
C ASN A 157 -12.84 2.94 13.47
N ILE A 158 -13.09 1.65 13.25
CA ILE A 158 -12.21 0.79 12.43
C ILE A 158 -12.11 1.32 10.99
N ILE A 159 -13.23 1.75 10.39
CA ILE A 159 -13.22 2.33 9.04
C ILE A 159 -12.44 3.66 9.02
N GLY A 160 -12.56 4.47 10.06
CA GLY A 160 -11.76 5.68 10.25
C GLY A 160 -10.25 5.38 10.25
N GLU A 161 -9.82 4.39 11.02
CA GLU A 161 -8.42 3.94 11.03
C GLU A 161 -7.95 3.47 9.65
N VAL A 162 -8.80 2.77 8.89
CA VAL A 162 -8.50 2.35 7.51
C VAL A 162 -8.29 3.57 6.60
N ASN A 163 -9.09 4.62 6.74
CA ASN A 163 -8.94 5.85 5.96
C ASN A 163 -7.64 6.60 6.28
N ASP A 164 -7.25 6.66 7.55
CA ASP A 164 -5.99 7.28 7.98
C ASP A 164 -4.77 6.52 7.46
N ILE A 165 -4.83 5.18 7.49
CA ILE A 165 -3.81 4.31 6.90
C ILE A 165 -3.73 4.54 5.38
N ALA A 166 -4.85 4.59 4.67
CA ALA A 166 -4.88 4.85 3.24
C ALA A 166 -4.23 6.21 2.89
N THR A 167 -4.49 7.25 3.69
CA THR A 167 -3.88 8.57 3.53
C THR A 167 -2.36 8.53 3.72
N THR A 168 -1.90 7.80 4.73
CA THR A 168 -0.46 7.60 5.00
C THR A 168 0.22 6.85 3.85
N ILE A 169 -0.40 5.77 3.36
CA ILE A 169 0.10 5.00 2.23
C ILE A 169 0.14 5.87 0.96
N SER A 170 -0.88 6.69 0.72
CA SER A 170 -0.90 7.60 -0.43
C SER A 170 0.30 8.54 -0.44
N SER A 171 0.63 9.11 0.73
CA SER A 171 1.79 9.99 0.88
C SER A 171 3.11 9.25 0.61
N ALA A 172 3.25 8.03 1.14
CA ALA A 172 4.43 7.20 0.91
C ALA A 172 4.58 6.78 -0.56
N VAL A 173 3.48 6.49 -1.24
CA VAL A 173 3.45 6.15 -2.68
C VAL A 173 3.89 7.34 -3.54
N GLU A 174 3.46 8.55 -3.19
CA GLU A 174 3.90 9.78 -3.87
C GLU A 174 5.42 10.00 -3.71
N GLU A 175 5.94 9.84 -2.51
CA GLU A 175 7.38 9.93 -2.23
C GLU A 175 8.19 8.85 -2.97
N GLN A 176 7.69 7.61 -3.00
CA GLN A 176 8.28 6.52 -3.79
C GLN A 176 8.28 6.84 -5.29
N GLY A 177 7.22 7.47 -5.80
CA GLY A 177 7.14 7.91 -7.19
C GLY A 177 8.24 8.91 -7.55
N VAL A 178 8.46 9.92 -6.70
CA VAL A 178 9.55 10.90 -6.87
C VAL A 178 10.91 10.21 -6.86
N SER A 179 11.15 9.35 -5.88
CA SER A 179 12.42 8.61 -5.74
C SER A 179 12.70 7.71 -6.95
N THR A 180 11.67 7.05 -7.48
CA THR A 180 11.78 6.19 -8.66
C THR A 180 12.10 7.00 -9.92
N GLN A 181 11.51 8.18 -10.06
CA GLN A 181 11.83 9.10 -11.15
C GLN A 181 13.27 9.62 -11.06
N GLU A 182 13.79 9.86 -9.86
CA GLU A 182 15.20 10.20 -9.64
C GLU A 182 16.14 9.05 -9.99
N ILE A 183 15.80 7.81 -9.63
CA ILE A 183 16.54 6.62 -10.04
C ILE A 183 16.62 6.56 -11.57
N ALA A 184 15.50 6.70 -12.27
CA ALA A 184 15.47 6.69 -13.74
C ALA A 184 16.38 7.77 -14.34
N ARG A 185 16.36 9.01 -13.79
CA ARG A 185 17.27 10.09 -14.21
C ARG A 185 18.75 9.73 -13.99
N ASN A 186 19.10 9.22 -12.81
CA ASN A 186 20.47 8.83 -12.47
C ASN A 186 20.98 7.69 -13.35
N VAL A 187 20.11 6.74 -13.69
CA VAL A 187 20.39 5.62 -14.59
C VAL A 187 20.68 6.12 -16.00
N GLN A 188 19.89 7.06 -16.53
CA GLN A 188 20.17 7.68 -17.83
C GLN A 188 21.52 8.40 -17.86
N GLN A 189 21.85 9.12 -16.78
CA GLN A 189 23.15 9.77 -16.65
C GLN A 189 24.30 8.76 -16.59
N ALA A 190 24.13 7.66 -15.84
CA ALA A 190 25.11 6.58 -15.77
C ALA A 190 25.33 5.93 -17.14
N ALA A 191 24.26 5.65 -17.90
CA ALA A 191 24.34 5.09 -19.25
C ALA A 191 25.10 6.00 -20.20
N LYS A 192 24.88 7.32 -20.10
CA LYS A 192 25.65 8.30 -20.88
C LYS A 192 27.13 8.27 -20.48
N GLY A 193 27.42 8.20 -19.19
CA GLY A 193 28.78 8.08 -18.67
C GLY A 193 29.51 6.82 -19.17
N THR A 194 28.86 5.65 -19.19
CA THR A 194 29.48 4.42 -19.70
C THR A 194 29.74 4.50 -21.21
N GLN A 195 28.85 5.13 -21.97
CA GLN A 195 29.05 5.36 -23.40
C GLN A 195 30.24 6.29 -23.67
N ASP A 196 30.40 7.35 -22.87
CA ASP A 196 31.53 8.28 -22.99
C ASP A 196 32.86 7.61 -22.64
N VAL A 197 32.88 6.74 -21.61
CA VAL A 197 34.06 5.91 -21.29
C VAL A 197 34.43 4.99 -22.46
N ASN A 198 33.44 4.37 -23.11
CA ASN A 198 33.69 3.49 -24.25
C ASN A 198 34.31 4.26 -25.44
N SER A 199 33.78 5.44 -25.76
CA SER A 199 34.36 6.29 -26.82
C SER A 199 35.78 6.75 -26.50
N ASN A 200 36.05 7.10 -25.24
CA ASN A 200 37.38 7.48 -24.80
C ASN A 200 38.37 6.31 -24.88
N ILE A 201 37.95 5.10 -24.50
CA ILE A 201 38.84 3.95 -24.49
C ILE A 201 39.15 3.42 -25.91
N GLU A 202 38.21 3.57 -26.86
CA GLU A 202 38.49 3.35 -28.28
C GLU A 202 39.58 4.29 -28.79
N SER A 203 39.56 5.56 -28.37
CA SER A 203 40.57 6.55 -28.74
C SER A 203 41.93 6.23 -28.14
N VAL A 204 41.97 5.79 -26.87
CA VAL A 204 43.20 5.33 -26.20
C VAL A 204 43.78 4.09 -26.89
N SER A 205 42.94 3.12 -27.24
CA SER A 205 43.35 1.92 -27.96
C SER A 205 43.98 2.26 -29.32
N ARG A 206 43.39 3.20 -30.06
CA ARG A 206 43.93 3.70 -31.33
C ARG A 206 45.30 4.36 -31.15
N ALA A 207 45.42 5.27 -30.19
CA ALA A 207 46.68 5.97 -29.90
C ALA A 207 47.79 5.00 -29.44
N ALA A 208 47.44 3.96 -28.68
CA ALA A 208 48.36 2.89 -28.31
C ALA A 208 48.83 2.12 -29.57
N GLY A 209 47.92 1.78 -30.48
CA GLY A 209 48.25 1.17 -31.77
C GLY A 209 49.24 2.00 -32.59
N GLU A 210 48.98 3.30 -32.75
CA GLU A 210 49.87 4.24 -33.45
C GLU A 210 51.25 4.34 -32.78
N THR A 211 51.29 4.38 -31.45
CA THR A 211 52.54 4.38 -30.66
C THR A 211 53.33 3.09 -30.89
N GLY A 212 52.66 1.94 -30.95
CA GLY A 212 53.27 0.65 -31.28
C GLY A 212 53.88 0.63 -32.68
N THR A 213 53.16 1.15 -33.68
CA THR A 213 53.68 1.28 -35.05
C THR A 213 54.91 2.20 -35.11
N ALA A 214 54.85 3.38 -34.48
CA ALA A 214 55.98 4.30 -34.43
C ALA A 214 57.20 3.71 -33.72
N ALA A 215 57.00 2.99 -32.61
CA ALA A 215 58.07 2.30 -31.90
C ALA A 215 58.77 1.24 -32.76
N ASN A 216 58.01 0.48 -33.56
CA ASN A 216 58.59 -0.49 -34.51
C ASN A 216 59.37 0.20 -35.63
N GLN A 217 58.90 1.33 -36.15
CA GLN A 217 59.65 2.12 -37.13
C GLN A 217 60.98 2.63 -36.58
N VAL A 218 60.99 3.15 -35.35
CA VAL A 218 62.21 3.60 -34.66
C VAL A 218 63.18 2.44 -34.43
N LEU A 219 62.66 1.27 -34.04
CA LEU A 219 63.47 0.06 -33.85
C LEU A 219 64.16 -0.35 -35.16
N ASN A 220 63.41 -0.40 -36.26
CA ASN A 220 63.94 -0.74 -37.59
C ASN A 220 65.01 0.27 -38.03
N ALA A 221 64.74 1.58 -37.92
CA ALA A 221 65.71 2.62 -38.26
C ALA A 221 66.99 2.54 -37.40
N SER A 222 66.86 2.18 -36.12
CA SER A 222 68.01 1.99 -35.22
C SER A 222 68.84 0.75 -35.61
N GLN A 223 68.18 -0.33 -36.05
CA GLN A 223 68.86 -1.53 -36.56
C GLN A 223 69.61 -1.25 -37.86
N GLU A 224 68.98 -0.52 -38.79
CA GLU A 224 69.64 -0.07 -40.03
C GLU A 224 70.84 0.82 -39.74
N MET A 225 70.70 1.77 -38.81
CA MET A 225 71.81 2.65 -38.39
C MET A 225 72.95 1.85 -37.74
N ALA A 226 72.65 0.84 -36.92
CA ALA A 226 73.65 -0.03 -36.33
C ALA A 226 74.42 -0.83 -37.41
N GLN A 227 73.72 -1.37 -38.41
CA GLN A 227 74.35 -2.05 -39.55
C GLN A 227 75.23 -1.10 -40.36
N GLN A 228 74.77 0.12 -40.65
CA GLN A 228 75.58 1.11 -41.36
C GLN A 228 76.83 1.52 -40.57
N ALA A 229 76.71 1.70 -39.25
CA ALA A 229 77.85 2.02 -38.39
C ALA A 229 78.88 0.87 -38.35
N GLU A 230 78.42 -0.38 -38.31
CA GLU A 230 79.29 -1.56 -38.37
C GLU A 230 79.98 -1.69 -39.74
N GLY A 231 79.26 -1.41 -40.83
CA GLY A 231 79.83 -1.32 -42.18
C GLY A 231 80.90 -0.24 -42.31
N LEU A 232 80.62 0.99 -41.83
CA LEU A 232 81.59 2.09 -41.79
C LEU A 232 82.84 1.72 -40.98
N ARG A 233 82.66 1.07 -39.83
CA ARG A 233 83.78 0.59 -39.01
C ARG A 233 84.63 -0.41 -39.78
N GLY A 234 84.01 -1.35 -40.49
CA GLY A 234 84.71 -2.31 -41.34
C GLY A 234 85.50 -1.66 -42.48
N GLU A 235 84.95 -0.63 -43.13
CA GLU A 235 85.65 0.15 -44.16
C GLU A 235 86.83 0.94 -43.60
N VAL A 236 86.67 1.57 -42.43
CA VAL A 236 87.75 2.28 -41.74
C VAL A 236 88.87 1.31 -41.34
N ASP A 237 88.54 0.14 -40.80
CA ASP A 237 89.52 -0.89 -40.44
C ASP A 237 90.28 -1.40 -41.67
N ARG A 238 89.59 -1.61 -42.80
CA ARG A 238 90.22 -1.99 -44.07
C ARG A 238 91.17 -0.90 -44.57
N PHE A 239 90.73 0.35 -44.58
CA PHE A 239 91.55 1.50 -44.97
C PHE A 239 92.82 1.62 -44.11
N LEU A 240 92.69 1.51 -42.79
CA LEU A 240 93.83 1.57 -41.87
C LEU A 240 94.82 0.42 -42.08
N ASN A 241 94.34 -0.78 -42.43
CA ASN A 241 95.20 -1.92 -42.75
C ASN A 241 95.92 -1.73 -44.09
N GLU A 242 95.26 -1.22 -45.12
CA GLU A 242 95.89 -0.89 -46.41
C GLU A 242 96.98 0.18 -46.26
N VAL A 243 96.72 1.23 -45.49
CA VAL A 243 97.72 2.29 -45.21
C VAL A 243 98.92 1.75 -44.40
N ARG A 244 98.71 0.77 -43.52
CA ARG A 244 99.81 0.12 -42.77
C ARG A 244 100.62 -0.88 -43.60
N ALA A 245 100.07 -1.39 -44.69
CA ALA A 245 100.73 -2.34 -45.58
C ALA A 245 101.53 -1.66 -46.71
N ALA A 246 101.32 -0.36 -46.93
CA ALA A 246 102.06 0.50 -47.86
C ALA A 246 103.27 1.17 -47.18
#